data_AF-A0A178IDA4-F1
#
_entry.id   AF-A0A178IDA4-F1
#
_cell.length_a   1.000
_cell.length_b   1.000
_cell.length_c   1.000
_cell.angle_alpha   90.00
_cell.angle_beta   90.00
_cell.angle_gamma   90.00
#
_symmetry.space_group_name_H-M   'P 1'
#
loop_
_entity.id
_entity.type
_entity.pdbx_description
1 polymer ?
#
loop_
_entity_poly.entity_id
_entity_poly.type
_entity_poly.pdbx_seq_one_letter_code
_entity_poly.pdbx_strand_id
1 'polypeptide(L)'
;MRNRFFTLALLALAALLFAAGCERGDSPPATAEVDEPAYRRGKELLRQGRNQEALAEFNKVLEKRGLNNAAESHLEIGLLYQQHINDPIAAIYHFRKYRELKPNSPQSDLVRQRLEASMREYARTLPGRPLDASPLAPADYADALQRLQRENEQLQAALTSTRAAAGLAAPNNGGTVVQAAPAAANEVYPVATFDPTPNPNPNASVSTPARPSGASSSQSQQQQQQPAQPPPPQAAARTHTVRAGDSLYNIARQYYGTASNARVEAIFNANRDVLRSKTDLRVGMQLRIP
;
A
#
# COMPACT_ATOMS: atom_id res chain seq x y z
N MET A 1 -33.37 -23.92 54.75
CA MET A 1 -32.28 -22.91 54.79
C MET A 1 -31.21 -23.13 53.71
N ARG A 2 -30.89 -24.37 53.33
CA ARG A 2 -29.81 -24.72 52.37
C ARG A 2 -29.96 -24.13 50.95
N ASN A 3 -31.19 -24.01 50.43
CA ASN A 3 -31.42 -23.45 49.07
C ASN A 3 -31.27 -21.93 48.99
N ARG A 4 -31.49 -21.20 50.08
CA ARG A 4 -31.34 -19.72 50.12
C ARG A 4 -29.87 -19.30 50.10
N PHE A 5 -29.00 -20.10 50.71
CA PHE A 5 -27.55 -19.91 50.62
C PHE A 5 -27.02 -20.20 49.21
N PHE A 6 -27.58 -21.19 48.51
CA PHE A 6 -27.19 -21.51 47.14
C PHE A 6 -27.58 -20.40 46.16
N THR A 7 -28.78 -19.82 46.29
CA THR A 7 -29.23 -18.68 45.46
C THR A 7 -28.44 -17.41 45.73
N LEU A 8 -28.04 -17.17 46.99
CA LEU A 8 -27.20 -16.01 47.35
C LEU A 8 -25.76 -16.19 46.85
N ALA A 9 -25.21 -17.40 46.88
CA ALA A 9 -23.91 -17.71 46.32
C ALA A 9 -23.88 -17.58 44.79
N LEU A 10 -24.97 -17.98 44.10
CA LEU A 10 -25.10 -17.84 42.64
C LEU A 10 -25.22 -16.38 42.20
N LEU A 11 -25.96 -15.55 42.96
CA LEU A 11 -26.03 -14.10 42.73
C LEU A 11 -24.70 -13.40 43.02
N ALA A 12 -23.96 -13.83 44.04
CA ALA A 12 -22.63 -13.29 44.34
C ALA A 12 -21.60 -13.66 43.26
N LEU A 13 -21.65 -14.88 42.72
CA LEU A 13 -20.80 -15.33 41.61
C LEU A 13 -21.13 -14.59 40.30
N ALA A 14 -22.41 -14.35 40.02
CA ALA A 14 -22.84 -13.55 38.87
C ALA A 14 -22.40 -12.08 39.00
N ALA A 15 -22.47 -11.49 40.20
CA ALA A 15 -21.97 -10.14 40.45
C ALA A 15 -20.43 -10.03 40.30
N LEU A 16 -19.70 -11.08 40.65
CA LEU A 16 -18.24 -11.16 40.48
C LEU A 16 -17.83 -11.30 39.00
N LEU A 17 -18.63 -12.00 38.19
CA LEU A 17 -18.42 -12.10 36.73
C LEU A 17 -18.74 -10.79 35.99
N PHE A 18 -19.67 -9.97 36.49
CA PHE A 18 -19.93 -8.62 35.94
C PHE A 18 -18.85 -7.59 36.30
N ALA A 19 -18.10 -7.81 37.39
CA ALA A 19 -17.00 -6.93 37.79
C ALA A 19 -15.68 -7.18 37.03
N ALA A 20 -15.55 -8.32 36.33
CA ALA A 20 -14.39 -8.65 35.50
C ALA A 20 -14.48 -8.12 34.05
N GLY A 21 -15.56 -7.39 33.71
CA GLY A 21 -15.85 -6.91 32.35
C GLY A 21 -15.35 -5.50 32.00
N CYS A 22 -14.57 -4.85 32.86
CA CYS A 22 -14.07 -3.49 32.63
C CYS A 22 -12.54 -3.43 32.66
N GLU A 23 -11.85 -4.29 31.91
CA GLU A 23 -10.51 -3.93 31.44
C GLU A 23 -10.67 -3.03 30.19
N ARG A 24 -11.21 -1.83 30.40
CA ARG A 24 -10.90 -0.71 29.51
C ARG A 24 -9.43 -0.46 29.76
N GLY A 25 -8.59 -0.87 28.82
CA GLY A 25 -7.18 -0.50 28.82
C GLY A 25 -7.09 1.02 28.91
N ASP A 26 -6.77 1.51 30.10
CA ASP A 26 -6.33 2.88 30.36
C ASP A 26 -5.01 3.06 29.59
N SER A 27 -5.13 3.29 28.30
CA SER A 27 -4.09 4.00 27.58
C SER A 27 -4.00 5.35 28.27
N PRO A 28 -2.82 5.78 28.75
CA PRO A 28 -2.67 7.08 29.37
C PRO A 28 -3.25 8.14 28.41
N PRO A 29 -3.85 9.23 28.92
CA PRO A 29 -4.43 10.26 28.06
C PRO A 29 -3.38 10.63 27.04
N ALA A 30 -3.62 10.28 25.77
CA ALA A 30 -2.66 10.49 24.72
C ALA A 30 -2.35 11.98 24.73
N THR A 31 -1.09 12.34 25.00
CA THR A 31 -0.65 13.74 24.95
C THR A 31 -1.08 14.33 23.61
N ALA A 32 -1.27 15.64 23.52
CA ALA A 32 -1.60 16.21 22.22
C ALA A 32 -0.47 15.83 21.24
N GLU A 33 -0.80 15.47 20.00
CA GLU A 33 0.21 15.06 19.01
C GLU A 33 1.30 16.12 18.84
N VAL A 34 0.89 17.38 18.91
CA VAL A 34 1.76 18.55 18.84
C VAL A 34 2.77 18.65 19.99
N ASP A 35 2.52 17.98 21.11
CA ASP A 35 3.41 17.96 22.28
C ASP A 35 4.49 16.88 22.18
N GLU A 36 4.34 15.92 21.24
CA GLU A 36 5.34 14.89 20.99
C GLU A 36 6.70 15.55 20.70
N PRO A 37 7.79 15.07 21.34
CA PRO A 37 9.11 15.66 21.14
C PRO A 37 9.55 15.57 19.67
N ALA A 38 9.20 14.48 18.99
CA ALA A 38 9.50 14.29 17.57
C ALA A 38 8.70 15.28 16.68
N TYR A 39 7.42 15.55 17.00
CA TYR A 39 6.64 16.55 16.27
C TYR A 39 7.24 17.95 16.38
N ARG A 40 7.57 18.38 17.62
CA ARG A 40 8.20 19.69 17.86
C ARG A 40 9.54 19.82 17.17
N ARG A 41 10.35 18.75 17.20
CA ARG A 41 11.65 18.70 16.50
C ARG A 41 11.46 18.79 14.99
N GLY A 42 10.47 18.09 14.43
CA GLY A 42 10.10 18.20 13.01
C GLY A 42 9.77 19.63 12.60
N LYS A 43 8.93 20.33 13.37
CA LYS A 43 8.60 21.76 13.11
C LYS A 43 9.82 22.67 13.17
N GLU A 44 10.75 22.42 14.09
CA GLU A 44 11.98 23.19 14.18
C GLU A 44 12.90 22.95 12.97
N LEU A 45 13.03 21.70 12.54
CA LEU A 45 13.79 21.35 11.33
C LEU A 45 13.20 21.98 10.07
N LEU A 46 11.87 22.10 9.96
CA LEU A 46 11.22 22.83 8.88
C LEU A 46 11.62 24.31 8.85
N ARG A 47 11.70 24.98 10.00
CA ARG A 47 12.16 26.38 10.08
C ARG A 47 13.61 26.55 9.62
N GLN A 48 14.41 25.51 9.80
CA GLN A 48 15.81 25.44 9.35
C GLN A 48 15.93 25.02 7.87
N GLY A 49 14.82 24.73 7.17
CA GLY A 49 14.83 24.22 5.79
C GLY A 49 15.32 22.77 5.66
N ARG A 50 15.49 22.05 6.78
CA ARG A 50 16.01 20.66 6.83
C ARG A 50 14.89 19.67 6.60
N ASN A 51 14.32 19.70 5.39
CA ASN A 51 13.09 19.01 5.03
C ASN A 51 13.14 17.48 5.20
N GLN A 52 14.26 16.85 4.83
CA GLN A 52 14.43 15.39 4.96
C GLN A 52 14.48 14.94 6.43
N GLU A 53 15.13 15.72 7.28
CA GLU A 53 15.21 15.41 8.71
C GLU A 53 13.88 15.69 9.41
N ALA A 54 13.19 16.77 9.00
CA ALA A 54 11.83 17.03 9.47
C ALA A 54 10.90 15.86 9.14
N LEU A 55 10.96 15.34 7.91
CA LEU A 55 10.19 14.15 7.50
C LEU A 55 10.48 12.95 8.41
N ALA A 56 11.75 12.68 8.69
CA ALA A 56 12.14 11.58 9.57
C ALA A 56 11.56 11.74 10.99
N GLU A 57 11.58 12.96 11.54
CA GLU A 57 11.00 13.23 12.85
C GLU A 57 9.47 13.08 12.87
N PHE A 58 8.75 13.53 11.83
CA PHE A 58 7.31 13.28 11.75
C PHE A 58 6.97 11.80 11.58
N ASN A 59 7.77 11.03 10.84
CA ASN A 59 7.56 9.59 10.72
C ASN A 59 7.72 8.87 12.06
N LYS A 60 8.63 9.30 12.94
CA LYS A 60 8.73 8.75 14.31
C LYS A 60 7.44 8.95 15.11
N VAL A 61 6.70 10.03 14.86
CA VAL A 61 5.37 10.24 15.47
C VAL A 61 4.39 9.19 14.97
N LEU A 62 4.38 8.90 13.67
CA LEU A 62 3.54 7.85 13.08
C LEU A 62 3.90 6.46 13.60
N GLU A 63 5.20 6.16 13.78
CA GLU A 63 5.67 4.89 14.34
C GLU A 63 5.21 4.72 15.80
N LYS A 64 5.26 5.79 16.59
CA LYS A 64 4.90 5.76 18.01
C LYS A 64 3.38 5.71 18.24
N ARG A 65 2.61 6.51 17.49
CA ARG A 65 1.16 6.66 17.69
C ARG A 65 0.32 5.75 16.81
N GLY A 66 0.92 5.25 15.73
CA GLY A 66 0.23 4.53 14.66
C GLY A 66 -0.40 5.47 13.62
N LEU A 67 -0.62 4.91 12.42
CA LEU A 67 -1.16 5.60 11.24
C LEU A 67 -2.57 6.18 11.42
N ASN A 68 -3.29 5.79 12.47
CA ASN A 68 -4.67 6.21 12.70
C ASN A 68 -4.82 7.26 13.82
N ASN A 69 -3.73 7.66 14.48
CA ASN A 69 -3.78 8.55 15.66
C ASN A 69 -2.79 9.72 15.59
N ALA A 70 -2.36 10.09 14.38
CA ALA A 70 -1.35 11.12 14.15
C ALA A 70 -1.72 12.04 12.97
N ALA A 71 -2.89 12.67 13.08
CA ALA A 71 -3.43 13.52 12.03
C ALA A 71 -2.49 14.67 11.67
N GLU A 72 -1.98 15.44 12.64
CA GLU A 72 -1.15 16.61 12.34
C GLU A 72 0.17 16.22 11.63
N SER A 73 0.76 15.09 11.98
CA SER A 73 1.94 14.54 11.32
C SER A 73 1.62 14.11 9.89
N HIS A 74 0.45 13.51 9.64
CA HIS A 74 0.01 13.25 8.27
C HIS A 74 -0.09 14.57 7.47
N LEU A 75 -0.62 15.65 8.05
CA LEU A 75 -0.66 16.94 7.35
C LEU A 75 0.74 17.45 6.97
N GLU A 76 1.66 17.52 7.93
CA GLU A 76 3.01 18.05 7.73
C GLU A 76 3.81 17.18 6.74
N ILE A 77 3.70 15.85 6.85
CA ILE A 77 4.33 14.90 5.92
C ILE A 77 3.75 15.06 4.50
N GLY A 78 2.44 15.22 4.37
CA GLY A 78 1.80 15.45 3.07
C GLY A 78 2.30 16.73 2.39
N LEU A 79 2.46 17.81 3.16
CA LEU A 79 3.02 19.07 2.67
C LEU A 79 4.48 18.91 2.25
N LEU A 80 5.30 18.21 3.03
CA LEU A 80 6.70 17.89 2.68
C LEU A 80 6.81 17.13 1.37
N TYR A 81 5.99 16.08 1.18
CA TYR A 81 5.99 15.31 -0.06
C TYR A 81 5.55 16.13 -1.27
N GLN A 82 4.55 17.00 -1.08
CA GLN A 82 4.04 17.84 -2.15
C GLN A 82 5.04 18.95 -2.55
N GLN A 83 5.70 19.60 -1.59
CA GLN A 83 6.46 20.83 -1.84
C GLN A 83 7.96 20.62 -2.04
N HIS A 84 8.55 19.62 -1.37
CA HIS A 84 10.00 19.47 -1.32
C HIS A 84 10.51 18.19 -1.95
N ILE A 85 9.70 17.12 -1.96
CA ILE A 85 10.10 15.81 -2.49
C ILE A 85 9.51 15.58 -3.88
N ASN A 86 8.40 16.28 -4.22
CA ASN A 86 7.65 16.12 -5.46
C ASN A 86 7.15 14.68 -5.69
N ASP A 87 6.69 14.03 -4.61
CA ASP A 87 5.99 12.74 -4.69
C ASP A 87 4.48 12.98 -4.48
N PRO A 88 3.70 13.16 -5.56
CA PRO A 88 2.28 13.43 -5.43
C PRO A 88 1.50 12.23 -4.87
N ILE A 89 1.99 11.00 -5.03
CA ILE A 89 1.30 9.79 -4.56
C ILE A 89 1.37 9.71 -3.03
N ALA A 90 2.57 9.90 -2.48
CA ALA A 90 2.75 9.96 -1.04
C ALA A 90 1.94 11.11 -0.44
N ALA A 91 1.97 12.30 -1.06
CA ALA A 91 1.17 13.44 -0.61
C ALA A 91 -0.34 13.13 -0.59
N ILE A 92 -0.88 12.51 -1.64
CA ILE A 92 -2.29 12.07 -1.72
C ILE A 92 -2.65 11.17 -0.54
N TYR A 93 -1.80 10.18 -0.24
CA TYR A 93 -2.04 9.25 0.87
C TYR A 93 -2.18 9.98 2.20
N HIS A 94 -1.21 10.84 2.53
CA HIS A 94 -1.19 11.55 3.81
C HIS A 94 -2.35 12.55 3.94
N PHE A 95 -2.74 13.26 2.87
CA PHE A 95 -3.90 14.14 2.89
C PHE A 95 -5.22 13.40 3.03
N ARG A 96 -5.39 12.24 2.36
CA ARG A 96 -6.56 11.37 2.57
C ARG A 96 -6.63 10.93 4.02
N LYS A 97 -5.48 10.53 4.59
CA LYS A 97 -5.44 10.08 5.98
C LYS A 97 -5.83 11.17 6.97
N TYR A 98 -5.33 12.40 6.76
CA TYR A 98 -5.75 13.55 7.56
C TYR A 98 -7.27 13.75 7.54
N ARG A 99 -7.89 13.71 6.36
CA ARG A 99 -9.34 13.89 6.20
C ARG A 99 -10.16 12.78 6.83
N GLU A 100 -9.66 11.54 6.84
CA GLU A 100 -10.29 10.43 7.56
C GLU A 100 -10.30 10.69 9.08
N LEU A 101 -9.18 11.17 9.62
CA LEU A 101 -9.02 11.39 11.06
C LEU A 101 -9.71 12.66 11.56
N LYS A 102 -9.72 13.71 10.74
CA LYS A 102 -10.29 15.02 11.08
C LYS A 102 -11.13 15.60 9.92
N PRO A 103 -12.34 15.05 9.68
CA PRO A 103 -13.18 15.49 8.57
C PRO A 103 -13.61 16.97 8.69
N ASN A 104 -13.88 17.44 9.91
CA ASN A 104 -14.39 18.79 10.18
C ASN A 104 -13.35 19.71 10.86
N SER A 105 -12.09 19.63 10.44
CA SER A 105 -11.04 20.53 10.93
C SER A 105 -11.05 21.90 10.23
N PRO A 106 -10.51 22.95 10.87
CA PRO A 106 -10.23 24.22 10.19
C PRO A 106 -9.32 24.06 8.97
N GLN A 107 -8.44 23.05 8.97
CA GLN A 107 -7.52 22.74 7.89
C GLN A 107 -8.18 21.92 6.75
N SER A 108 -9.43 21.49 6.90
CA SER A 108 -10.07 20.57 5.95
C SER A 108 -10.14 21.15 4.52
N ASP A 109 -10.42 22.44 4.38
CA ASP A 109 -10.43 23.10 3.07
C ASP A 109 -9.03 23.17 2.44
N LEU A 110 -8.02 23.53 3.24
CA LEU A 110 -6.62 23.52 2.81
C LEU A 110 -6.21 22.11 2.34
N VAL A 111 -6.51 21.08 3.12
CA VAL A 111 -6.17 19.71 2.79
C VAL A 111 -6.90 19.22 1.55
N ARG A 112 -8.17 19.60 1.35
CA ARG A 112 -8.90 19.30 0.12
C ARG A 112 -8.21 19.91 -1.10
N GLN A 113 -7.87 21.20 -1.05
CA GLN A 113 -7.17 21.88 -2.15
C GLN A 113 -5.79 21.26 -2.44
N ARG A 114 -5.03 20.92 -1.39
CA ARG A 114 -3.71 20.29 -1.50
C ARG A 114 -3.79 18.88 -2.09
N LEU A 115 -4.80 18.12 -1.70
CA LEU A 115 -5.09 16.79 -2.24
C LEU A 115 -5.43 16.88 -3.74
N GLU A 116 -6.32 17.80 -4.14
CA GLU A 116 -6.68 18.02 -5.55
C GLU A 116 -5.47 18.43 -6.40
N ALA A 117 -4.64 19.35 -5.89
CA ALA A 117 -3.41 19.74 -6.57
C ALA A 117 -2.45 18.56 -6.75
N SER A 118 -2.29 17.71 -5.73
CA SER A 118 -1.44 16.51 -5.81
C SER A 118 -1.98 15.50 -6.82
N MET A 119 -3.30 15.28 -6.87
CA MET A 119 -3.94 14.40 -7.84
C MET A 119 -3.77 14.91 -9.28
N ARG A 120 -3.89 16.23 -9.49
CA ARG A 120 -3.65 16.86 -10.79
C ARG A 120 -2.20 16.69 -11.24
N GLU A 121 -1.24 16.87 -10.33
CA GLU A 121 0.17 16.68 -10.64
C GLU A 121 0.48 15.21 -10.96
N TYR A 122 -0.08 14.28 -10.20
CA TYR A 122 0.02 12.85 -10.52
C TYR A 122 -0.54 12.54 -11.91
N ALA A 123 -1.74 13.06 -12.25
CA ALA A 123 -2.36 12.83 -13.55
C ALA A 123 -1.52 13.31 -14.74
N ARG A 124 -0.71 14.37 -14.56
CA ARG A 124 0.22 14.87 -15.60
C ARG A 124 1.36 13.91 -15.90
N THR A 125 1.71 13.04 -14.95
CA THR A 125 2.78 12.04 -15.13
C THR A 125 2.33 10.82 -15.93
N LEU A 126 1.02 10.63 -16.14
CA LEU A 126 0.49 9.46 -16.81
C LEU A 126 0.63 9.58 -18.35
N PRO A 127 1.16 8.53 -19.02
CA PRO A 127 1.20 8.50 -20.48
C PRO A 127 -0.22 8.46 -21.04
N GLY A 128 -0.49 9.29 -22.06
CA GLY A 128 -1.81 9.38 -22.69
C GLY A 128 -2.77 10.39 -22.04
N ARG A 129 -2.25 11.39 -21.30
CA ARG A 129 -2.94 12.59 -20.78
C ARG A 129 -4.46 12.42 -20.68
N PRO A 130 -5.03 12.03 -19.53
CA PRO A 130 -6.46 12.14 -19.35
C PRO A 130 -6.84 13.60 -19.61
N LEU A 131 -7.60 13.83 -20.68
CA LEU A 131 -8.12 15.12 -21.09
C LEU A 131 -8.78 15.73 -19.86
N ASP A 132 -8.24 16.87 -19.43
CA ASP A 132 -8.79 17.73 -18.39
C ASP A 132 -9.16 17.02 -17.08
N ALA A 133 -8.17 16.90 -16.19
CA ALA A 133 -8.37 16.66 -14.77
C ALA A 133 -9.07 17.85 -14.08
N SER A 134 -10.28 18.20 -14.55
CA SER A 134 -11.37 18.51 -13.64
C SER A 134 -11.70 17.19 -12.92
N PRO A 135 -11.98 17.19 -11.61
CA PRO A 135 -12.39 15.96 -10.94
C PRO A 135 -13.74 15.58 -11.55
N LEU A 136 -13.74 14.71 -12.57
CA LEU A 136 -14.95 14.10 -13.07
C LEU A 136 -15.60 13.45 -11.85
N ALA A 137 -16.74 13.98 -11.44
CA ALA A 137 -17.57 13.26 -10.50
C ALA A 137 -17.87 11.90 -11.16
N PRO A 138 -18.05 10.82 -10.38
CA PRO A 138 -18.49 9.53 -10.93
C PRO A 138 -19.73 9.67 -11.86
N ALA A 139 -20.54 10.71 -11.66
CA ALA A 139 -21.66 11.09 -12.54
C ALA A 139 -21.23 11.55 -13.95
N ASP A 140 -20.19 12.38 -14.07
CA ASP A 140 -19.73 12.90 -15.35
C ASP A 140 -19.13 11.79 -16.23
N TYR A 141 -18.54 10.77 -15.60
CA TYR A 141 -18.04 9.58 -16.28
C TYR A 141 -19.18 8.70 -16.81
N ALA A 142 -20.25 8.54 -16.03
CA ALA A 142 -21.45 7.83 -16.47
C ALA A 142 -22.11 8.54 -17.68
N ASP A 143 -22.20 9.87 -17.62
CA ASP A 143 -22.74 10.67 -18.72
C ASP A 143 -21.87 10.59 -19.97
N ALA A 144 -20.54 10.63 -19.83
CA ALA A 144 -19.60 10.46 -20.94
C ALA A 144 -19.74 9.07 -21.58
N LEU A 145 -19.83 8.00 -20.78
CA LEU A 145 -20.05 6.64 -21.28
C LEU A 145 -21.39 6.52 -22.02
N GLN A 146 -22.46 7.11 -21.50
CA GLN A 146 -23.77 7.10 -22.16
C GLN A 146 -23.77 7.89 -23.48
N ARG A 147 -23.02 8.99 -23.56
CA ARG A 147 -22.84 9.74 -24.81
C ARG A 147 -22.10 8.89 -25.84
N LEU A 148 -20.96 8.31 -25.46
CA LEU A 148 -20.16 7.42 -26.31
C LEU A 148 -20.92 6.18 -26.79
N GLN A 149 -21.77 5.60 -25.94
CA GLN A 149 -22.63 4.47 -26.32
C GLN A 149 -23.65 4.89 -27.38
N ARG A 150 -24.35 6.01 -27.17
CA ARG A 150 -25.32 6.53 -28.15
C ARG A 150 -24.66 6.88 -29.48
N GLU A 151 -23.48 7.48 -29.45
CA GLU A 151 -22.73 7.77 -30.67
C GLU A 151 -22.32 6.49 -31.41
N ASN A 152 -21.87 5.46 -30.69
CA ASN A 152 -21.58 4.16 -31.31
C ASN A 152 -22.83 3.54 -31.94
N GLU A 153 -23.97 3.57 -31.26
CA GLU A 153 -25.24 3.07 -31.79
C GLU A 153 -25.66 3.84 -33.05
N GLN A 154 -25.54 5.17 -33.03
CA GLN A 154 -25.84 6.02 -34.18
C GLN A 154 -24.91 5.75 -35.36
N LEU A 155 -23.60 5.61 -35.10
CA LEU A 155 -22.62 5.28 -36.14
C LEU A 155 -22.88 3.88 -36.70
N GLN A 156 -23.21 2.90 -35.86
CA GLN A 156 -23.59 1.57 -36.29
C GLN A 156 -24.87 1.60 -37.15
N ALA A 157 -25.88 2.37 -36.77
CA ALA A 157 -27.10 2.55 -37.56
C ALA A 157 -26.84 3.26 -38.90
N ALA A 158 -25.95 4.25 -38.91
CA ALA A 158 -25.53 4.93 -40.14
C ALA A 158 -24.75 3.96 -41.06
N LEU A 159 -23.89 3.12 -40.50
CA LEU A 159 -23.17 2.10 -41.25
C LEU A 159 -24.10 1.03 -41.80
N THR A 160 -25.06 0.54 -41.02
CA THR A 160 -26.03 -0.47 -41.49
C THR A 160 -26.95 0.10 -42.57
N SER A 161 -27.45 1.32 -42.42
CA SER A 161 -28.28 1.98 -43.45
C SER A 161 -27.48 2.26 -44.72
N THR A 162 -26.24 2.76 -44.62
CA THR A 162 -25.38 3.00 -45.78
C THR A 162 -25.04 1.69 -46.50
N ARG A 163 -24.76 0.63 -45.73
CA ARG A 163 -24.46 -0.70 -46.28
C ARG A 163 -25.68 -1.35 -46.93
N ALA A 164 -26.88 -1.16 -46.38
CA ALA A 164 -28.13 -1.58 -46.97
C ALA A 164 -28.46 -0.80 -48.26
N ALA A 165 -28.24 0.51 -48.27
CA ALA A 165 -28.39 1.36 -49.46
C ALA A 165 -27.37 0.99 -50.56
N ALA A 166 -26.19 0.51 -50.18
CA ALA A 166 -25.17 0.00 -51.08
C ALA A 166 -25.38 -1.47 -51.51
N GLY A 167 -26.48 -2.13 -51.09
CA GLY A 167 -26.79 -3.52 -51.46
C GLY A 167 -25.83 -4.57 -50.88
N LEU A 168 -25.00 -4.20 -49.89
CA LEU A 168 -24.01 -5.08 -49.29
C LEU A 168 -24.65 -5.84 -48.11
N ALA A 169 -25.06 -7.10 -48.30
CA ALA A 169 -25.64 -7.90 -47.23
C ALA A 169 -24.75 -7.95 -45.97
N ALA A 170 -25.39 -7.97 -44.80
CA ALA A 170 -24.73 -8.14 -43.51
C ALA A 170 -24.08 -9.54 -43.44
N PRO A 171 -22.90 -9.71 -42.81
CA PRO A 171 -22.38 -11.03 -42.54
C PRO A 171 -23.38 -11.78 -41.64
N ASN A 172 -23.91 -12.89 -42.14
CA ASN A 172 -24.56 -13.92 -41.35
C ASN A 172 -23.54 -14.46 -40.35
N ASN A 173 -23.47 -13.89 -39.15
CA ASN A 173 -22.90 -14.58 -38.01
C ASN A 173 -24.04 -15.39 -37.36
N GLY A 174 -24.21 -16.62 -37.85
CA GLY A 174 -24.94 -17.68 -37.17
C GLY A 174 -24.22 -18.13 -35.90
N GLY A 175 -24.06 -17.20 -34.94
CA GLY A 175 -23.70 -17.50 -33.56
C GLY A 175 -24.97 -17.45 -32.73
N THR A 176 -25.45 -18.63 -32.36
CA THR A 176 -26.49 -18.93 -31.35
C THR A 176 -26.86 -17.75 -30.45
N VAL A 177 -28.05 -17.19 -30.66
CA VAL A 177 -28.78 -16.50 -29.59
C VAL A 177 -29.16 -17.56 -28.55
N VAL A 178 -28.34 -17.72 -27.52
CA VAL A 178 -28.85 -18.25 -26.25
C VAL A 178 -29.65 -17.12 -25.64
N GLN A 179 -30.97 -17.21 -25.83
CA GLN A 179 -31.96 -16.45 -25.11
C GLN A 179 -31.78 -16.75 -23.61
N ALA A 180 -31.13 -15.85 -22.88
CA ALA A 180 -31.15 -15.88 -21.42
C ALA A 180 -32.54 -15.40 -20.95
N ALA A 181 -33.35 -16.35 -20.49
CA ALA A 181 -34.55 -16.09 -19.70
C ALA A 181 -34.20 -15.27 -18.44
N PRO A 182 -35.13 -14.47 -17.88
CA PRO A 182 -34.84 -13.63 -16.73
C PRO A 182 -34.74 -14.50 -15.48
N ALA A 183 -33.53 -14.73 -14.99
CA ALA A 183 -33.32 -15.29 -13.66
C ALA A 183 -33.33 -14.15 -12.63
N ALA A 184 -34.36 -14.18 -11.79
CA ALA A 184 -34.51 -13.33 -10.63
C ALA A 184 -33.37 -13.54 -9.61
N ALA A 185 -33.01 -12.42 -8.96
CA ALA A 185 -32.63 -12.24 -7.56
C ALA A 185 -31.71 -13.28 -6.85
N ASN A 186 -30.66 -12.70 -6.22
CA ASN A 186 -29.90 -13.23 -5.08
C ASN A 186 -29.03 -14.47 -5.32
N GLU A 187 -27.86 -14.25 -5.89
CA GLU A 187 -26.69 -15.10 -5.64
C GLU A 187 -25.70 -14.32 -4.78
N VAL A 188 -25.71 -14.66 -3.49
CA VAL A 188 -24.75 -14.24 -2.48
C VAL A 188 -23.40 -14.83 -2.86
N TYR A 189 -22.41 -13.99 -3.16
CA TYR A 189 -21.02 -14.44 -3.27
C TYR A 189 -20.56 -14.97 -1.91
N PRO A 190 -20.11 -16.23 -1.79
CA PRO A 190 -19.54 -16.71 -0.53
C PRO A 190 -18.20 -15.99 -0.29
N VAL A 191 -18.16 -15.19 0.77
CA VAL A 191 -16.92 -14.72 1.38
C VAL A 191 -16.16 -15.96 1.83
N ALA A 192 -14.99 -16.21 1.24
CA ALA A 192 -14.07 -17.23 1.73
C ALA A 192 -13.68 -16.87 3.17
N THR A 193 -14.23 -17.61 4.13
CA THR A 193 -13.85 -17.55 5.54
C THR A 193 -12.44 -18.08 5.71
N PHE A 194 -11.55 -17.24 6.23
CA PHE A 194 -10.24 -17.64 6.72
C PHE A 194 -10.44 -18.40 8.04
N ASP A 195 -10.21 -19.71 8.03
CA ASP A 195 -9.96 -20.48 9.25
C ASP A 195 -8.48 -20.33 9.66
N PRO A 196 -8.18 -19.90 10.90
CA PRO A 196 -6.82 -19.93 11.43
C PRO A 196 -6.57 -21.33 12.02
N THR A 197 -5.79 -22.15 11.33
CA THR A 197 -5.24 -23.36 11.96
C THR A 197 -3.89 -23.05 12.61
N PRO A 198 -3.66 -23.49 13.86
CA PRO A 198 -2.40 -23.33 14.55
C PRO A 198 -1.50 -24.54 14.25
N ASN A 199 -0.22 -24.33 13.91
CA ASN A 199 0.75 -25.40 14.05
C ASN A 199 2.20 -24.88 14.13
N PRO A 200 3.16 -25.68 14.63
CA PRO A 200 3.76 -25.40 15.92
C PRO A 200 5.28 -25.25 15.80
N ASN A 201 5.86 -24.64 16.82
CA ASN A 201 7.30 -24.72 17.03
C ASN A 201 7.62 -26.06 17.74
N PRO A 202 8.78 -26.67 17.44
CA PRO A 202 9.59 -27.24 18.51
C PRO A 202 11.07 -26.85 18.36
N ASN A 203 11.46 -25.87 19.18
CA ASN A 203 12.53 -25.93 20.17
C ASN A 203 13.92 -26.43 19.75
N ALA A 204 14.93 -25.56 19.87
CA ALA A 204 16.16 -25.89 20.60
C ALA A 204 16.96 -24.61 20.94
N SER A 205 16.85 -24.21 22.21
CA SER A 205 17.76 -23.31 22.91
C SER A 205 19.19 -23.88 22.99
N VAL A 206 20.18 -23.03 23.28
CA VAL A 206 21.11 -23.10 24.44
C VAL A 206 22.43 -22.35 24.16
N SER A 207 22.66 -21.34 25.00
CA SER A 207 23.92 -20.82 25.58
C SER A 207 24.95 -20.00 24.79
N THR A 208 25.04 -18.73 25.20
CA THR A 208 26.27 -17.95 25.40
C THR A 208 27.15 -18.58 26.51
N PRO A 209 28.49 -18.41 26.50
CA PRO A 209 29.08 -17.25 27.20
C PRO A 209 30.41 -16.68 26.67
N ALA A 210 30.60 -15.40 27.04
CA ALA A 210 31.85 -14.74 27.47
C ALA A 210 32.93 -14.29 26.45
N ARG A 211 33.15 -12.96 26.52
CA ARG A 211 34.32 -12.15 26.12
C ARG A 211 35.52 -12.48 27.04
N PRO A 212 36.77 -12.20 26.62
CA PRO A 212 37.38 -10.93 27.01
C PRO A 212 38.13 -10.21 25.88
N SER A 213 38.37 -8.93 26.10
CA SER A 213 39.14 -8.03 25.24
C SER A 213 40.51 -7.74 25.85
N GLY A 214 41.49 -7.50 24.97
CA GLY A 214 42.81 -6.91 25.25
C GLY A 214 43.61 -6.96 23.94
N ALA A 215 43.61 -5.89 23.13
CA ALA A 215 44.61 -4.80 23.13
C ALA A 215 45.97 -5.25 22.58
N SER A 216 46.21 -5.00 21.28
CA SER A 216 47.28 -4.14 20.72
C SER A 216 48.30 -5.05 20.01
N SER A 217 48.83 -4.80 18.82
CA SER A 217 49.00 -3.62 17.97
C SER A 217 49.53 -4.13 16.62
N SER A 218 49.11 -3.54 15.50
CA SER A 218 49.85 -3.68 14.23
C SER A 218 49.78 -2.40 13.42
N GLN A 219 50.87 -1.64 13.47
CA GLN A 219 51.24 -0.69 12.43
C GLN A 219 51.95 -1.41 11.27
N SER A 220 51.88 -0.74 10.12
CA SER A 220 52.60 -0.97 8.84
C SER A 220 52.18 -2.16 7.97
N GLN A 221 51.15 -1.88 7.16
CA GLN A 221 51.04 -2.07 5.71
C GLN A 221 52.14 -2.90 4.99
N GLN A 222 51.69 -3.99 4.36
CA GLN A 222 52.14 -4.47 3.05
C GLN A 222 50.99 -5.24 2.38
N GLN A 223 50.68 -4.91 1.12
CA GLN A 223 49.65 -5.54 0.30
C GLN A 223 50.00 -6.99 -0.03
N GLN A 224 49.11 -7.93 0.34
CA GLN A 224 48.99 -9.27 -0.24
C GLN A 224 47.52 -9.69 -0.22
N GLN A 225 47.03 -10.17 -1.37
CA GLN A 225 45.67 -10.65 -1.60
C GLN A 225 45.35 -11.83 -0.69
N GLN A 226 44.21 -11.79 0.03
CA GLN A 226 43.72 -12.90 0.84
C GLN A 226 42.48 -13.54 0.19
N PRO A 227 42.38 -14.89 0.16
CA PRO A 227 41.35 -15.61 -0.60
C PRO A 227 39.93 -15.36 -0.09
N ALA A 228 38.98 -15.33 -1.03
CA ALA A 228 37.56 -15.20 -0.78
C ALA A 228 37.05 -16.28 0.19
N GLN A 229 36.37 -15.85 1.25
CA GLN A 229 35.51 -16.74 2.03
C GLN A 229 34.40 -17.29 1.13
N PRO A 230 34.07 -18.59 1.21
CA PRO A 230 32.98 -19.17 0.43
C PRO A 230 31.67 -18.46 0.79
N PRO A 231 30.87 -18.01 -0.19
CA PRO A 231 29.57 -17.43 0.07
C PRO A 231 28.67 -18.47 0.78
N PRO A 232 27.78 -18.03 1.70
CA PRO A 232 26.78 -18.91 2.29
C PRO A 232 25.96 -19.61 1.20
N PRO A 233 25.43 -20.81 1.46
CA PRO A 233 24.78 -21.65 0.44
C PRO A 233 23.74 -20.85 -0.33
N GLN A 234 24.02 -20.60 -1.60
CA GLN A 234 23.13 -19.88 -2.50
C GLN A 234 21.81 -20.67 -2.57
N ALA A 235 20.74 -20.08 -2.04
CA ALA A 235 19.40 -20.52 -2.37
C ALA A 235 19.31 -20.55 -3.90
N ALA A 236 19.05 -21.73 -4.46
CA ALA A 236 19.08 -21.98 -5.90
C ALA A 236 18.47 -20.80 -6.67
N ALA A 237 19.27 -20.15 -7.50
CA ALA A 237 18.91 -18.92 -8.21
C ALA A 237 17.61 -19.14 -9.00
N ARG A 238 16.50 -18.66 -8.47
CA ARG A 238 15.20 -18.82 -9.11
C ARG A 238 15.16 -17.82 -10.27
N THR A 239 14.77 -18.26 -11.44
CA THR A 239 14.63 -17.38 -12.61
C THR A 239 13.15 -17.10 -12.87
N HIS A 240 12.81 -15.87 -13.20
CA HIS A 240 11.46 -15.45 -13.57
C HIS A 240 11.44 -14.94 -15.00
N THR A 241 10.51 -15.44 -15.81
CA THR A 241 10.26 -14.91 -17.15
C THR A 241 9.18 -13.85 -17.08
N VAL A 242 9.56 -12.61 -17.38
CA VAL A 242 8.70 -11.42 -17.33
C VAL A 242 7.51 -11.59 -18.26
N ARG A 243 6.31 -11.39 -17.73
CA ARG A 243 5.03 -11.41 -18.45
C ARG A 243 4.52 -9.99 -18.67
N ALA A 244 3.53 -9.84 -19.55
CA ALA A 244 2.88 -8.55 -19.77
C ALA A 244 2.21 -8.08 -18.46
N GLY A 245 2.53 -6.85 -18.05
CA GLY A 245 2.02 -6.26 -16.80
C GLY A 245 2.89 -6.48 -15.55
N ASP A 246 4.01 -7.19 -15.67
CA ASP A 246 4.94 -7.35 -14.56
C ASP A 246 5.72 -6.06 -14.26
N SER A 247 6.04 -5.89 -12.98
CA SER A 247 6.97 -4.89 -12.48
C SER A 247 7.92 -5.55 -11.48
N LEU A 248 9.12 -5.00 -11.27
CA LEU A 248 10.04 -5.53 -10.25
C LEU A 248 9.39 -5.58 -8.87
N TYR A 249 8.45 -4.66 -8.60
CA TYR A 249 7.67 -4.61 -7.36
C TYR A 249 6.75 -5.83 -7.21
N ASN A 250 5.96 -6.13 -8.25
CA ASN A 250 5.04 -7.28 -8.23
C ASN A 250 5.80 -8.61 -8.21
N ILE A 251 6.91 -8.69 -8.96
CA ILE A 251 7.80 -9.86 -8.95
C ILE A 251 8.41 -10.03 -7.56
N ALA A 252 8.93 -8.96 -6.93
CA ALA A 252 9.45 -9.04 -5.56
C ALA A 252 8.38 -9.54 -4.58
N ARG A 253 7.14 -9.04 -4.69
CA ARG A 253 6.02 -9.49 -3.87
C ARG A 253 5.74 -10.99 -4.05
N GLN A 254 5.75 -11.45 -5.30
CA GLN A 254 5.46 -12.84 -5.63
C GLN A 254 6.51 -13.81 -5.06
N TYR A 255 7.81 -13.45 -5.12
CA TYR A 255 8.89 -14.34 -4.71
C TYR A 255 9.31 -14.21 -3.25
N TYR A 256 9.25 -13.00 -2.69
CA TYR A 256 9.66 -12.73 -1.30
C TYR A 256 8.47 -12.53 -0.35
N GLY A 257 7.23 -12.56 -0.85
CA GLY A 257 6.03 -12.22 -0.09
C GLY A 257 5.88 -10.72 0.21
N THR A 258 6.92 -9.92 -0.03
CA THR A 258 6.96 -8.47 0.23
C THR A 258 7.57 -7.75 -0.96
N ALA A 259 7.09 -6.54 -1.22
CA ALA A 259 7.60 -5.69 -2.28
C ALA A 259 8.44 -4.54 -1.73
N SER A 260 9.28 -4.81 -0.73
CA SER A 260 10.12 -3.76 -0.15
C SER A 260 11.15 -3.25 -1.16
N ASN A 261 11.53 -1.98 -1.04
CA ASN A 261 12.54 -1.36 -1.90
C ASN A 261 13.85 -2.17 -1.92
N ALA A 262 14.25 -2.75 -0.78
CA ALA A 262 15.42 -3.61 -0.70
C ALA A 262 15.33 -4.86 -1.58
N ARG A 263 14.14 -5.49 -1.69
CA ARG A 263 13.94 -6.66 -2.57
C ARG A 263 13.89 -6.29 -4.03
N VAL A 264 13.21 -5.18 -4.37
CA VAL A 264 13.21 -4.62 -5.72
C VAL A 264 14.63 -4.27 -6.16
N GLU A 265 15.42 -3.67 -5.28
CA GLU A 265 16.82 -3.32 -5.50
C GLU A 265 17.71 -4.57 -5.62
N ALA A 266 17.47 -5.60 -4.82
CA ALA A 266 18.18 -6.88 -4.95
C ALA A 266 17.95 -7.52 -6.32
N ILE A 267 16.70 -7.58 -6.80
CA ILE A 267 16.40 -8.08 -8.15
C ILE A 267 17.07 -7.19 -9.21
N PHE A 268 16.98 -5.87 -9.10
CA PHE A 268 17.62 -4.97 -10.06
C PHE A 268 19.14 -5.15 -10.12
N ASN A 269 19.80 -5.21 -8.96
CA ASN A 269 21.25 -5.35 -8.85
C ASN A 269 21.75 -6.71 -9.36
N ALA A 270 20.96 -7.78 -9.14
CA ALA A 270 21.28 -9.11 -9.64
C ALA A 270 21.16 -9.25 -11.18
N ASN A 271 20.51 -8.28 -11.84
CA ASN A 271 20.18 -8.31 -13.27
C ASN A 271 20.68 -7.08 -14.04
N ARG A 272 21.71 -6.38 -13.55
CA ARG A 272 22.23 -5.16 -14.21
C ARG A 272 22.77 -5.39 -15.61
N ASP A 273 23.10 -6.64 -15.94
CA ASP A 273 23.52 -7.12 -17.25
C ASP A 273 22.39 -7.11 -18.28
N VAL A 274 21.16 -7.45 -17.87
CA VAL A 274 19.98 -7.50 -18.75
C VAL A 274 19.02 -6.31 -18.55
N LEU A 275 19.08 -5.65 -17.40
CA LEU A 275 18.14 -4.61 -16.98
C LEU A 275 18.86 -3.27 -16.77
N ARG A 276 18.63 -2.33 -17.69
CA ARG A 276 19.31 -1.02 -17.70
C ARG A 276 18.79 -0.09 -16.60
N SER A 277 17.50 -0.14 -16.32
CA SER A 277 16.83 0.62 -15.26
C SER A 277 15.72 -0.22 -14.61
N LYS A 278 15.25 0.17 -13.41
CA LYS A 278 14.20 -0.54 -12.66
C LYS A 278 12.85 -0.64 -13.41
N THR A 279 12.67 0.12 -14.49
CA THR A 279 11.45 0.20 -15.31
C THR A 279 11.60 -0.39 -16.72
N ASP A 280 12.80 -0.75 -17.17
CA ASP A 280 13.06 -1.28 -18.53
C ASP A 280 12.78 -2.79 -18.62
N LEU A 281 11.63 -3.24 -18.09
CA LEU A 281 11.19 -4.62 -18.16
C LEU A 281 10.53 -4.91 -19.51
N ARG A 282 10.91 -6.02 -20.13
CA ARG A 282 10.39 -6.48 -21.43
C ARG A 282 9.83 -7.87 -21.29
N VAL A 283 8.66 -8.08 -21.88
CA VAL A 283 8.01 -9.39 -21.89
C VAL A 283 8.95 -10.42 -22.52
N GLY A 284 9.08 -11.58 -21.86
CA GLY A 284 10.00 -12.65 -22.25
C GLY A 284 11.42 -12.53 -21.68
N MET A 285 11.76 -11.42 -21.02
CA MET A 285 13.04 -11.26 -20.33
C MET A 285 13.15 -12.23 -19.15
N GLN A 286 14.32 -12.82 -18.95
CA GLN A 286 14.61 -13.66 -17.79
C GLN A 286 15.33 -12.85 -16.72
N LEU A 287 14.77 -12.82 -15.51
CA LEU A 287 15.36 -12.18 -14.33
C LEU A 287 15.78 -13.21 -13.30
N ARG A 288 16.99 -13.03 -12.77
CA ARG A 288 17.52 -13.74 -11.62
C ARG A 288 16.89 -13.18 -10.34
N ILE A 289 16.30 -14.06 -9.54
CA ILE A 289 15.70 -13.72 -8.25
C ILE A 289 16.63 -14.24 -7.14
N PRO A 290 17.35 -13.35 -6.43
CA PRO A 290 18.32 -13.72 -5.39
C PRO A 290 17.69 -14.18 -4.06
#